data_AF-A0A9P0LKK0-F1
#
_entry.id   AF-A0A9P0LKK0-F1
#
_cell.length_a   1.000
_cell.length_b   1.000
_cell.length_c   1.000
_cell.angle_alpha   90.00
_cell.angle_beta   90.00
_cell.angle_gamma   90.00
#
_symmetry.space_group_name_H-M   'P 1'
#
loop_
_entity.id
_entity.type
_entity.pdbx_description
1 polymer ?
#
loop_
_entity_poly.entity_id
_entity_poly.type
_entity_poly.pdbx_seq_one_letter_code
_entity_poly.pdbx_strand_id
1 'polypeptide(L)'
;MRKDLLHTLSETVIMEAKSKSRAYTRELWSAMKVEREFRSLSLTPSACPMFEVLSKRLHQLQKALHATLFNKVWRSVAQQLDAHLFEDLVLDNRFSDGGALQLKFDVTRNLVPLFAQFSDRANNYFTQLIESCNLLNISKGSALLLRETLLALEGATGVEDMRGKALKEIGVNTFSPKLSVTILNQRADITVNRVLID
;
A
#
# COMPACT_ATOMS: atom_id res chain seq x y z
N MET A 1 11.82 27.21 11.99
CA MET A 1 11.80 26.61 13.35
C MET A 1 10.58 25.73 13.63
N ARG A 2 9.33 26.24 13.66
CA ARG A 2 8.14 25.39 13.98
C ARG A 2 7.85 24.31 12.91
N LYS A 3 7.96 24.65 11.62
CA LYS A 3 7.80 23.68 10.53
C LYS A 3 8.88 22.59 10.61
N ASP A 4 10.12 23.01 10.84
CA ASP A 4 11.28 22.11 10.96
C ASP A 4 11.15 21.14 12.14
N LEU A 5 10.59 21.59 13.29
CA LEU A 5 10.35 20.72 14.43
C LEU A 5 9.26 19.67 14.17
N LEU A 6 8.14 20.06 13.54
CA LEU A 6 7.08 19.10 13.19
C LEU A 6 7.57 18.07 12.16
N HIS A 7 8.40 18.50 11.22
CA HIS A 7 9.07 17.61 10.26
C HIS A 7 10.01 16.64 10.96
N THR A 8 10.87 17.14 11.84
CA THR A 8 11.81 16.30 12.61
C THR A 8 11.06 15.25 13.44
N LEU A 9 9.91 15.61 14.03
CA LEU A 9 9.07 14.68 14.77
C LEU A 9 8.49 13.58 13.87
N SER A 10 7.95 13.93 12.69
CA SER A 10 7.43 12.91 11.78
C SER A 10 8.53 12.01 11.23
N GLU A 11 9.67 12.57 10.85
CA GLU A 11 10.85 11.82 10.40
C GLU A 11 11.36 10.84 11.46
N THR A 12 11.42 11.27 12.73
CA THR A 12 11.88 10.40 13.82
C THR A 12 10.98 9.17 13.98
N VAL A 13 9.65 9.38 13.98
CA VAL A 13 8.68 8.28 14.07
C VAL A 13 8.80 7.35 12.87
N ILE A 14 8.95 7.92 11.67
CA ILE A 14 9.06 7.14 10.43
C ILE A 14 10.35 6.36 10.37
N MET A 15 11.48 6.94 10.74
CA MET A 15 12.77 6.24 10.76
C MET A 15 12.72 5.00 11.67
N GLU A 16 12.10 5.13 12.85
CA GLU A 16 11.89 4.01 13.77
C GLU A 16 10.96 2.96 13.14
N ALA A 17 9.81 3.38 12.59
CA ALA A 17 8.86 2.48 11.93
C ALA A 17 9.48 1.72 10.75
N LYS A 18 10.24 2.41 9.88
CA LYS A 18 10.99 1.82 8.75
C LYS A 18 12.02 0.80 9.23
N SER A 19 12.75 1.12 10.29
CA SER A 19 13.71 0.17 10.86
C SER A 19 13.02 -1.10 11.37
N LYS A 20 11.81 -0.97 11.91
CA LYS A 20 11.05 -2.08 12.50
C LYS A 20 10.19 -2.83 11.49
N SER A 21 10.01 -2.30 10.28
CA SER A 21 9.26 -2.96 9.20
C SER A 21 10.14 -3.86 8.32
N ARG A 22 11.47 -3.85 8.45
CA ARG A 22 12.40 -4.58 7.57
C ARG A 22 12.09 -6.08 7.39
N ALA A 23 11.64 -6.75 8.44
CA ALA A 23 11.26 -8.16 8.35
C ALA A 23 9.95 -8.33 7.58
N TYR A 24 8.97 -7.47 7.87
CA TYR A 24 7.67 -7.45 7.20
C TYR A 24 7.77 -7.19 5.69
N THR A 25 8.63 -6.25 5.28
CA THR A 25 8.84 -5.96 3.85
C THR A 25 9.54 -7.09 3.10
N ARG A 26 10.11 -8.07 3.81
CA ARG A 26 10.85 -9.22 3.25
C ARG A 26 10.17 -10.57 3.48
N GLU A 27 8.90 -10.53 3.89
CA GLU A 27 8.09 -11.75 3.99
C GLU A 27 8.05 -12.50 2.66
N LEU A 28 7.85 -13.81 2.73
CA LEU A 28 7.72 -14.65 1.54
C LEU A 28 6.30 -14.54 0.96
N TRP A 29 5.91 -13.33 0.58
CA TRP A 29 4.58 -12.98 0.05
C TRP A 29 4.13 -13.85 -1.13
N SER A 30 5.08 -14.34 -1.93
CA SER A 30 4.80 -15.22 -3.06
C SER A 30 4.53 -16.68 -2.68
N ALA A 31 4.89 -17.08 -1.45
CA ALA A 31 4.74 -18.44 -0.93
C ALA A 31 3.63 -18.55 0.13
N MET A 32 3.00 -17.44 0.51
CA MET A 32 1.88 -17.46 1.45
C MET A 32 0.70 -18.26 0.87
N LYS A 33 0.15 -19.15 1.69
CA LYS A 33 -1.00 -19.98 1.31
C LYS A 33 -2.27 -19.15 1.40
N VAL A 34 -3.24 -19.44 0.54
CA VAL A 34 -4.58 -18.85 0.65
C VAL A 34 -5.26 -19.43 1.87
N GLU A 35 -5.49 -18.61 2.89
CA GLU A 35 -6.45 -18.95 3.93
C GLU A 35 -7.87 -18.80 3.36
N ARG A 36 -8.72 -19.81 3.57
CA ARG A 36 -10.05 -19.85 2.96
C ARG A 36 -11.02 -18.83 3.56
N GLU A 37 -10.71 -18.28 4.73
CA GLU A 37 -11.58 -17.34 5.43
C GLU A 37 -10.82 -16.08 5.87
N PHE A 38 -11.29 -14.91 5.45
CA PHE A 38 -10.70 -13.63 5.88
C PHE A 38 -10.74 -13.40 7.40
N ARG A 39 -11.59 -14.14 8.13
CA ARG A 39 -11.70 -14.10 9.60
C ARG A 39 -10.62 -14.91 10.32
N SER A 40 -9.95 -15.84 9.64
CA SER A 40 -8.84 -16.59 10.22
C SER A 40 -7.52 -15.82 10.17
N LEU A 41 -7.44 -14.82 9.27
CA LEU A 41 -6.26 -13.97 9.16
C LEU A 41 -6.04 -13.17 10.44
N SER A 42 -4.76 -13.02 10.78
CA SER A 42 -4.28 -12.16 11.86
C SER A 42 -3.22 -11.22 11.30
N LEU A 43 -2.85 -10.19 12.06
CA LEU A 43 -1.75 -9.31 11.67
C LEU A 43 -0.49 -10.16 11.44
N THR A 44 0.17 -9.99 10.29
CA THR A 44 1.44 -10.66 10.01
C THR A 44 2.42 -10.43 11.17
N PRO A 45 2.95 -11.48 11.83
CA PRO A 45 3.74 -11.32 13.05
C PRO A 45 4.95 -10.40 12.91
N SER A 46 5.60 -10.38 11.73
CA SER A 46 6.74 -9.51 11.45
C SER A 46 6.37 -8.03 11.31
N ALA A 47 5.09 -7.70 11.11
CA ALA A 47 4.60 -6.31 11.14
C ALA A 47 4.44 -5.77 12.56
N CYS A 48 4.20 -6.64 13.56
CA CYS A 48 3.91 -6.24 14.93
C CYS A 48 4.89 -5.19 15.50
N PRO A 49 6.22 -5.32 15.33
CA PRO A 49 7.16 -4.31 15.84
C PRO A 49 6.95 -2.90 15.25
N MET A 50 6.63 -2.80 13.96
CA MET A 50 6.32 -1.52 13.32
C MET A 50 5.02 -0.93 13.87
N PHE A 51 3.98 -1.77 14.02
CA PHE A 51 2.68 -1.36 14.53
C PHE A 51 2.74 -0.89 15.99
N GLU A 52 3.52 -1.57 16.83
CA GLU A 52 3.76 -1.17 18.21
C GLU A 52 4.40 0.22 18.30
N VAL A 53 5.44 0.46 17.49
CA VAL A 53 6.11 1.77 17.41
C VAL A 53 5.14 2.87 16.99
N LEU A 54 4.39 2.65 15.92
CA LEU A 54 3.41 3.62 15.42
C LEU A 54 2.36 3.95 16.48
N SER A 55 1.76 2.93 17.08
CA SER A 55 0.76 3.09 18.14
C SER A 55 1.30 3.89 19.33
N LYS A 56 2.46 3.47 19.85
CA LYS A 56 3.10 4.11 21.01
C LYS A 56 3.48 5.56 20.73
N ARG A 57 4.16 5.83 19.60
CA ARG A 57 4.66 7.17 19.27
C ARG A 57 3.54 8.13 18.96
N LEU A 58 2.53 7.71 18.18
CA LEU A 58 1.41 8.58 17.85
C LEU A 58 0.58 8.91 19.10
N HIS A 59 0.36 7.95 20.00
CA HIS A 59 -0.31 8.22 21.28
C HIS A 59 0.47 9.20 22.16
N GLN A 60 1.80 9.05 22.25
CA GLN A 60 2.65 9.99 22.99
C GLN A 60 2.56 11.41 22.41
N LEU A 61 2.63 11.54 21.09
CA LEU A 61 2.53 12.82 20.40
C LEU A 61 1.14 13.45 20.53
N GLN A 62 0.08 12.65 20.50
CA GLN A 62 -1.29 13.12 20.72
C GLN A 62 -1.47 13.76 22.10
N LYS A 63 -0.82 13.20 23.13
CA LYS A 63 -0.84 13.75 24.50
C LYS A 63 0.03 15.00 24.66
N ALA A 64 1.15 15.07 23.94
CA ALA A 64 2.14 16.13 24.11
C ALA A 64 1.88 17.38 23.23
N LEU A 65 1.15 17.23 22.13
CA LEU A 65 0.94 18.29 21.15
C LEU A 65 -0.50 18.79 21.15
N HIS A 66 -0.66 20.09 20.90
CA HIS A 66 -1.98 20.64 20.56
C HIS A 66 -2.54 19.94 19.31
N ALA A 67 -3.86 19.72 19.25
CA ALA A 67 -4.53 18.92 18.22
C ALA A 67 -4.16 19.34 16.79
N THR A 68 -4.05 20.64 16.52
CA THR A 68 -3.67 21.17 15.19
C THR A 68 -2.23 20.84 14.78
N LEU A 69 -1.32 20.70 15.75
CA LEU A 69 0.06 20.30 15.50
C LEU A 69 0.16 18.79 15.35
N PHE A 70 -0.49 18.04 16.24
CA PHE A 70 -0.59 16.58 16.15
C PHE A 70 -1.15 16.16 14.78
N ASN A 71 -2.21 16.83 14.31
CA ASN A 71 -2.81 16.57 13.01
C ASN A 71 -1.85 16.75 11.84
N LYS A 72 -0.88 17.65 11.93
CA LYS A 72 0.15 17.79 10.88
C LYS A 72 1.17 16.65 10.95
N VAL A 73 1.56 16.25 12.15
CA VAL A 73 2.56 15.20 12.36
C VAL A 73 2.03 13.83 11.92
N TRP A 74 0.86 13.39 12.43
CA TRP A 74 0.38 12.04 12.10
C TRP A 74 0.06 11.88 10.62
N ARG A 75 -0.44 12.94 9.95
CA ARG A 75 -0.69 12.92 8.49
C ARG A 75 0.60 12.75 7.71
N SER A 76 1.65 13.48 8.11
CA SER A 76 2.99 13.35 7.51
C SER A 76 3.57 11.95 7.73
N VAL A 77 3.38 11.37 8.92
CA VAL A 77 3.76 9.97 9.21
C VAL A 77 2.99 9.01 8.30
N ALA A 78 1.66 9.11 8.23
CA ALA A 78 0.83 8.21 7.40
C ALA A 78 1.26 8.24 5.92
N GLN A 79 1.46 9.42 5.34
CA GLN A 79 1.88 9.58 3.94
C GLN A 79 3.28 9.01 3.68
N GLN A 80 4.24 9.24 4.57
CA GLN A 80 5.58 8.68 4.44
C GLN A 80 5.59 7.16 4.61
N LEU A 81 4.71 6.63 5.46
CA LEU A 81 4.57 5.19 5.66
C LEU A 81 3.90 4.51 4.46
N ASP A 82 2.87 5.14 3.88
CA ASP A 82 2.23 4.69 2.63
C ASP A 82 3.26 4.58 1.50
N ALA A 83 4.06 5.64 1.29
CA ALA A 83 5.14 5.63 0.30
C ALA A 83 6.19 4.55 0.59
N HIS A 84 6.64 4.42 1.84
CA HIS A 84 7.62 3.42 2.24
C HIS A 84 7.17 1.99 1.96
N LEU A 85 5.96 1.63 2.40
CA LEU A 85 5.45 0.28 2.20
C LEU A 85 5.05 0.04 0.74
N PHE A 86 4.69 1.08 -0.01
CA PHE A 86 4.51 0.95 -1.44
C PHE A 86 5.84 0.61 -2.15
N GLU A 87 6.90 1.36 -1.88
CA GLU A 87 8.21 1.18 -2.51
C GLU A 87 8.90 -0.11 -2.05
N ASP A 88 9.09 -0.28 -0.74
CA ASP A 88 9.94 -1.34 -0.17
C ASP A 88 9.20 -2.68 0.02
N LEU A 89 7.87 -2.70 -0.08
CA LEU A 89 7.08 -3.92 0.05
C LEU A 89 6.31 -4.23 -1.23
N VAL A 90 5.48 -3.32 -1.75
CA VAL A 90 4.63 -3.65 -2.91
C VAL A 90 5.48 -3.78 -4.18
N LEU A 91 6.38 -2.84 -4.45
CA LEU A 91 7.17 -2.85 -5.69
C LEU A 91 8.37 -3.81 -5.63
N ASP A 92 8.85 -4.17 -4.45
CA ASP A 92 10.01 -5.07 -4.28
C ASP A 92 9.64 -6.55 -4.13
N ASN A 93 8.35 -6.89 -4.01
CA ASN A 93 7.92 -8.28 -3.80
C ASN A 93 6.94 -8.79 -4.84
N ARG A 94 6.92 -10.12 -4.97
CA ARG A 94 5.88 -10.85 -5.70
C ARG A 94 4.85 -11.43 -4.73
N PHE A 95 3.59 -11.48 -5.15
CA PHE A 95 2.47 -11.90 -4.32
C PHE A 95 1.76 -13.10 -4.90
N SER A 96 1.55 -14.15 -4.09
CA SER A 96 0.51 -15.13 -4.36
C SER A 96 -0.85 -14.52 -4.04
N ASP A 97 -1.94 -15.21 -4.40
CA ASP A 97 -3.28 -14.81 -3.94
C ASP A 97 -3.36 -14.73 -2.41
N GLY A 98 -2.67 -15.64 -1.70
CA GLY A 98 -2.59 -15.65 -0.25
C GLY A 98 -1.83 -14.43 0.31
N GLY A 99 -0.68 -14.11 -0.27
CA GLY A 99 0.10 -12.94 0.15
C GLY A 99 -0.59 -11.62 -0.16
N ALA A 100 -1.23 -11.51 -1.33
CA ALA A 100 -2.03 -10.33 -1.67
C ALA A 100 -3.20 -10.12 -0.69
N LEU A 101 -3.86 -11.22 -0.29
CA LEU A 101 -4.95 -11.18 0.67
C LEU A 101 -4.47 -10.81 2.08
N GLN A 102 -3.34 -11.38 2.52
CA GLN A 102 -2.72 -11.04 3.80
C GLN A 102 -2.30 -9.56 3.86
N LEU A 103 -1.66 -9.03 2.80
CA LEU A 103 -1.31 -7.61 2.73
C LEU A 103 -2.57 -6.72 2.83
N LYS A 104 -3.65 -7.10 2.12
CA LYS A 104 -4.92 -6.38 2.22
C LYS A 104 -5.49 -6.44 3.62
N PHE A 105 -5.38 -7.55 4.33
CA PHE A 105 -5.80 -7.67 5.73
C PHE A 105 -4.96 -6.75 6.64
N ASP A 106 -3.64 -6.82 6.55
CA ASP A 106 -2.72 -6.01 7.34
C ASP A 106 -2.99 -4.50 7.14
N VAL A 107 -3.23 -4.07 5.90
CA VAL A 107 -3.54 -2.66 5.59
C VAL A 107 -4.93 -2.27 6.07
N THR A 108 -5.97 -3.00 5.65
CA THR A 108 -7.37 -2.55 5.84
C THR A 108 -7.95 -2.86 7.22
N ARG A 109 -7.44 -3.88 7.91
CA ARG A 109 -7.94 -4.30 9.24
C ARG A 109 -7.01 -3.91 10.39
N ASN A 110 -5.78 -3.51 10.10
CA ASN A 110 -4.85 -3.12 11.15
C ASN A 110 -4.30 -1.71 10.91
N LEU A 111 -3.64 -1.46 9.76
CA LEU A 111 -2.93 -0.20 9.55
C LEU A 111 -3.88 0.99 9.50
N VAL A 112 -4.90 0.92 8.64
CA VAL A 112 -5.91 1.98 8.52
C VAL A 112 -6.61 2.22 9.87
N PRO A 113 -7.13 1.19 10.58
CA PRO A 113 -7.72 1.36 11.90
C PRO A 113 -6.80 2.01 12.95
N LEU A 114 -5.49 1.75 12.91
CA LEU A 114 -4.51 2.41 13.79
C LEU A 114 -4.52 3.93 13.62
N PHE A 115 -4.78 4.44 12.41
CA PHE A 115 -4.90 5.87 12.14
C PHE A 115 -6.35 6.40 12.19
N ALA A 116 -7.36 5.51 12.09
CA ALA A 116 -8.77 5.89 12.14
C ALA A 116 -9.17 6.55 13.46
N GLN A 117 -8.49 6.24 14.57
CA GLN A 117 -8.66 6.93 15.85
C GLN A 117 -8.30 8.43 15.80
N PHE A 118 -7.58 8.89 14.76
CA PHE A 118 -7.21 10.30 14.58
C PHE A 118 -7.99 10.98 13.45
N SER A 119 -8.69 10.21 12.60
CA SER A 119 -9.49 10.73 11.49
C SER A 119 -10.42 9.69 10.90
N ASP A 120 -11.69 10.06 10.69
CA ASP A 120 -12.68 9.26 9.96
C ASP A 120 -12.31 9.03 8.48
N ARG A 121 -11.30 9.75 7.97
CA ARG A 121 -10.81 9.66 6.59
C ARG A 121 -9.37 9.13 6.51
N ALA A 122 -8.96 8.28 7.46
CA ALA A 122 -7.62 7.69 7.49
C ALA A 122 -7.22 7.01 6.17
N ASN A 123 -8.18 6.40 5.46
CA ASN A 123 -7.98 5.80 4.12
C ASN A 123 -7.32 6.75 3.12
N ASN A 124 -7.60 8.07 3.20
CA ASN A 124 -7.07 9.06 2.26
C ASN A 124 -5.56 9.29 2.40
N TYR A 125 -4.94 8.73 3.44
CA TYR A 125 -3.49 8.84 3.68
C TYR A 125 -2.74 7.55 3.32
N PHE A 126 -3.45 6.49 2.90
CA PHE A 126 -2.89 5.19 2.51
C PHE A 126 -3.30 4.82 1.08
N THR A 127 -3.38 5.82 0.20
CA THR A 127 -3.93 5.65 -1.14
C THR A 127 -3.11 4.66 -1.97
N GLN A 128 -1.77 4.71 -1.92
CA GLN A 128 -0.94 3.81 -2.72
C GLN A 128 -1.09 2.36 -2.26
N LEU A 129 -1.10 2.13 -0.95
CA LEU A 129 -1.31 0.78 -0.41
C LEU A 129 -2.72 0.25 -0.72
N ILE A 130 -3.75 1.07 -0.58
CA ILE A 130 -5.14 0.66 -0.86
C ILE A 130 -5.32 0.34 -2.34
N GLU A 131 -4.83 1.20 -3.24
CA GLU A 131 -4.93 0.97 -4.69
C GLU A 131 -4.09 -0.23 -5.12
N SER A 132 -2.93 -0.45 -4.49
CA SER A 132 -2.12 -1.66 -4.71
C SER A 132 -2.85 -2.91 -4.26
N CYS A 133 -3.49 -2.90 -3.09
CA CYS A 133 -4.31 -4.00 -2.62
C CYS A 133 -5.46 -4.30 -3.59
N ASN A 134 -6.07 -3.28 -4.20
CA ASN A 134 -7.11 -3.48 -5.20
C ASN A 134 -6.56 -4.22 -6.43
N LEU A 135 -5.45 -3.76 -7.02
CA LEU A 135 -4.81 -4.42 -8.16
C LEU A 135 -4.32 -5.85 -7.86
N LEU A 136 -3.76 -6.07 -6.69
CA LEU A 136 -3.23 -7.38 -6.29
C LEU A 136 -4.33 -8.40 -5.96
N ASN A 137 -5.56 -7.96 -5.67
CA ASN A 137 -6.65 -8.85 -5.21
C ASN A 137 -7.82 -8.99 -6.19
N ILE A 138 -7.79 -8.39 -7.38
CA ILE A 138 -8.78 -8.71 -8.42
C ILE A 138 -8.63 -10.17 -8.90
N SER A 139 -9.67 -10.72 -9.52
CA SER A 139 -9.59 -12.08 -10.09
C SER A 139 -8.51 -12.16 -11.17
N LYS A 140 -7.88 -13.33 -11.34
CA LYS A 140 -6.85 -13.55 -12.37
C LYS A 140 -7.31 -13.12 -13.77
N GLY A 141 -8.54 -13.49 -14.15
CA GLY A 141 -9.10 -13.12 -15.45
C GLY A 141 -9.24 -11.61 -15.61
N SER A 142 -9.77 -10.92 -14.59
CA SER A 142 -9.86 -9.46 -14.57
C SER A 142 -8.47 -8.80 -14.61
N ALA A 143 -7.49 -9.38 -13.93
CA ALA A 143 -6.13 -8.87 -13.89
C ALA A 143 -5.43 -8.94 -15.26
N LEU A 144 -5.60 -10.05 -15.97
CA LEU A 144 -5.07 -10.22 -17.33
C LEU A 144 -5.74 -9.26 -18.31
N LEU A 145 -7.08 -9.18 -18.29
CA LEU A 145 -7.83 -8.28 -19.16
C LEU A 145 -7.49 -6.80 -18.91
N LEU A 146 -7.42 -6.41 -17.63
CA LEU A 146 -7.01 -5.05 -17.26
C LEU A 146 -5.58 -4.78 -17.74
N ARG A 147 -4.63 -5.70 -17.50
CA ARG A 147 -3.26 -5.54 -17.97
C ARG A 147 -3.17 -5.36 -19.49
N GLU A 148 -3.92 -6.16 -20.26
CA GLU A 148 -4.01 -6.01 -21.72
C GLU A 148 -4.59 -4.65 -22.13
N THR A 149 -5.64 -4.21 -21.44
CA THR A 149 -6.28 -2.89 -21.67
C THR A 149 -5.29 -1.75 -21.39
N LEU A 150 -4.49 -1.86 -20.33
CA LEU A 150 -3.50 -0.85 -19.96
C LEU A 150 -2.28 -0.82 -20.89
N LEU A 151 -1.95 -1.97 -21.49
CA LEU A 151 -0.86 -2.12 -22.47
C LEU A 151 -1.30 -1.80 -23.91
N ALA A 152 -2.60 -1.76 -24.19
CA ALA A 152 -3.12 -1.36 -25.49
C ALA A 152 -2.54 0.01 -25.88
N LEU A 153 -2.03 0.10 -27.11
CA LEU A 153 -1.17 1.17 -27.61
C LEU A 153 -1.68 2.57 -27.23
N GLU A 154 -0.78 3.36 -26.65
CA GLU A 154 -0.89 4.83 -26.72
C GLU A 154 -0.99 5.22 -28.19
N GLY A 155 -2.08 5.88 -28.60
CA GLY A 155 -2.16 6.52 -29.90
C GLY A 155 -2.72 5.68 -31.05
N ALA A 156 -3.57 4.66 -30.80
CA ALA A 156 -4.50 4.20 -31.83
C ALA A 156 -5.46 5.36 -32.17
N THR A 157 -5.15 6.11 -33.23
CA THR A 157 -5.88 7.32 -33.64
C THR A 157 -7.38 7.02 -33.79
N GLY A 158 -8.21 7.67 -32.97
CA GLY A 158 -9.68 7.61 -33.07
C GLY A 158 -10.39 6.75 -32.03
N VAL A 159 -9.69 6.06 -31.13
CA VAL A 159 -10.30 5.29 -30.02
C VAL A 159 -10.19 6.07 -28.71
N GLU A 160 -11.28 6.18 -27.96
CA GLU A 160 -11.29 6.81 -26.62
C GLU A 160 -10.35 6.05 -25.67
N ASP A 161 -9.51 6.78 -24.91
CA ASP A 161 -8.61 6.17 -23.93
C ASP A 161 -9.39 5.68 -22.71
N MET A 162 -9.73 4.38 -22.72
CA MET A 162 -10.50 3.73 -21.66
C MET A 162 -9.66 3.32 -20.45
N ARG A 163 -8.33 3.49 -20.46
CA ARG A 163 -7.42 2.98 -19.42
C ARG A 163 -7.70 3.61 -18.06
N GLY A 164 -7.89 4.93 -18.03
CA GLY A 164 -8.23 5.64 -16.79
C GLY A 164 -9.59 5.25 -16.22
N LYS A 165 -10.57 4.97 -17.08
CA LYS A 165 -11.90 4.51 -16.65
C LYS A 165 -11.84 3.10 -16.08
N ALA A 166 -11.15 2.19 -16.75
CA ALA A 166 -10.96 0.81 -16.28
C ALA A 166 -10.27 0.74 -14.90
N LEU A 167 -9.29 1.61 -14.64
CA LEU A 167 -8.65 1.73 -13.32
C LEU A 167 -9.64 2.22 -12.25
N LYS A 168 -10.44 3.24 -12.54
CA LYS A 168 -11.43 3.76 -11.59
C LYS A 168 -12.51 2.73 -11.23
N GLU A 169 -12.93 1.90 -12.18
CA GLU A 169 -13.92 0.84 -11.96
C GLU A 169 -13.46 -0.20 -10.92
N ILE A 170 -12.15 -0.41 -10.77
CA ILE A 170 -11.57 -1.28 -9.74
C ILE A 170 -11.06 -0.53 -8.50
N GLY A 171 -11.37 0.77 -8.40
CA GLY A 171 -10.97 1.60 -7.26
C GLY A 171 -9.53 2.08 -7.28
N VAL A 172 -8.92 2.22 -8.47
CA VAL A 172 -7.59 2.83 -8.68
C VAL A 172 -7.80 4.21 -9.30
N ASN A 173 -7.53 5.27 -8.53
CA ASN A 173 -7.78 6.65 -8.93
C ASN A 173 -6.50 7.46 -9.15
N THR A 174 -5.38 7.02 -8.57
CA THR A 174 -4.13 7.81 -8.55
C THR A 174 -3.02 7.20 -9.41
N PHE A 175 -2.95 5.88 -9.52
CA PHE A 175 -1.91 5.26 -10.33
C PHE A 175 -2.10 5.49 -11.83
N SER A 176 -0.98 5.73 -12.52
CA SER A 176 -0.96 5.75 -13.98
C SER A 176 -1.16 4.34 -14.56
N PRO A 177 -1.54 4.20 -15.84
CA PRO A 177 -1.58 2.90 -16.51
C PRO A 177 -0.26 2.12 -16.40
N LYS A 178 0.88 2.79 -16.62
CA LYS A 178 2.21 2.19 -16.53
C LYS A 178 2.52 1.65 -15.13
N LEU A 179 2.23 2.43 -14.09
CA LEU A 179 2.46 2.00 -12.71
C LEU A 179 1.52 0.85 -12.32
N SER A 180 0.27 0.92 -12.75
CA SER A 180 -0.72 -0.15 -12.52
C SER A 180 -0.29 -1.47 -13.17
N VAL A 181 0.25 -1.44 -14.39
CA VAL A 181 0.85 -2.63 -15.03
C VAL A 181 2.01 -3.17 -14.22
N THR A 182 2.87 -2.29 -13.67
CA THR A 182 4.00 -2.70 -12.82
C THR A 182 3.50 -3.47 -11.59
N ILE A 183 2.47 -2.96 -10.91
CA ILE A 183 1.86 -3.62 -9.73
C ILE A 183 1.17 -4.94 -10.13
N LEU A 184 0.44 -4.97 -11.25
CA LEU A 184 -0.18 -6.22 -11.75
C LEU A 184 0.88 -7.30 -12.02
N ASN A 185 2.04 -6.91 -12.55
CA ASN A 185 3.15 -7.83 -12.79
C ASN A 185 3.82 -8.36 -11.51
N GLN A 186 3.51 -7.79 -10.33
CA GLN A 186 3.94 -8.36 -9.04
C GLN A 186 3.12 -9.58 -8.63
N ARG A 187 1.98 -9.83 -9.27
CA ARG A 187 1.21 -11.04 -9.01
C ARG A 187 1.94 -12.27 -9.56
N ALA A 188 2.12 -13.28 -8.72
CA ALA A 188 2.83 -14.51 -9.09
C ALA A 188 2.06 -15.36 -10.11
N ASP A 189 0.74 -15.18 -10.22
CA ASP A 189 -0.14 -15.88 -11.17
C ASP A 189 -0.18 -15.22 -12.57
N ILE A 190 0.42 -14.02 -12.71
CA ILE A 190 0.65 -13.36 -13.99
C ILE A 190 2.11 -13.62 -14.40
N THR A 191 2.29 -14.64 -15.23
CA THR A 191 3.58 -14.92 -15.87
C THR A 191 3.86 -13.88 -16.95
N VAL A 192 4.71 -12.90 -16.64
CA VAL A 192 5.34 -12.06 -17.65
C VAL A 192 6.49 -12.87 -18.24
N ASN A 193 6.43 -13.20 -19.54
CA ASN A 193 7.67 -13.48 -20.26
C ASN A 193 8.52 -12.22 -20.10
N ARG A 194 9.60 -12.29 -19.32
CA ARG A 194 10.59 -11.21 -19.21
C ARG A 194 11.23 -11.04 -20.59
N VAL A 195 10.56 -10.34 -21.48
CA VAL A 195 11.27 -9.60 -22.51
C VAL A 195 11.93 -8.49 -21.72
N LEU A 196 13.23 -8.67 -21.47
CA LEU A 196 14.12 -7.59 -21.09
C LEU A 196 13.92 -6.52 -22.16
N ILE A 197 13.25 -5.44 -21.80
CA ILE A 197 13.32 -4.22 -22.59
C ILE A 197 14.62 -3.58 -22.13
N ASP A 198 15.67 -3.85 -22.90
CA ASP A 198 16.92 -3.08 -22.86
C ASP A 198 16.64 -1.60 -23.17
#